data_AF-A0A842LWT6-F1
#
_entry.id   AF-A0A842LWT6-F1
#
_cell.length_a   1.000
_cell.length_b   1.000
_cell.length_c   1.000
_cell.angle_alpha   90.00
_cell.angle_beta   90.00
_cell.angle_gamma   90.00
#
_symmetry.space_group_name_H-M   'P 1'
#
loop_
_entity.id
_entity.type
_entity.pdbx_description
1 polymer ?
#
loop_
_entity_poly.entity_id
_entity_poly.type
_entity_poly.pdbx_seq_one_letter_code
_entity_poly.pdbx_strand_id
1 'polypeptide(L)'
;MACFLVPAAEAIITSIIAKVSGERARAWKLHWLNRMLWGGVLLLAIEHIWHGEVVPWPPFLTAMQNPADFAVMLHEMKTIGGAMSIVITLFWALLVALSSRVLHLEVRAQAD
;
A
#
# COMPACT_ATOMS: atom_id res chain seq x y z
N MET A 1 3.31 -6.21 -14.27
CA MET A 1 3.57 -7.57 -13.78
C MET A 1 3.03 -7.71 -12.37
N ALA A 2 1.71 -7.89 -12.19
CA ALA A 2 0.95 -8.04 -10.93
C ALA A 2 1.49 -7.35 -9.64
N CYS A 3 2.21 -6.24 -9.76
CA CYS A 3 3.05 -5.69 -8.68
C CYS A 3 2.19 -5.04 -7.59
N PHE A 4 0.95 -4.67 -7.93
CA PHE A 4 -0.05 -4.14 -7.01
C PHE A 4 -0.49 -5.15 -5.93
N LEU A 5 -0.23 -6.45 -6.11
CA LEU A 5 -0.60 -7.47 -5.12
C LEU A 5 0.16 -7.32 -3.80
N VAL A 6 1.40 -6.85 -3.85
CA VAL A 6 2.22 -6.61 -2.64
C VAL A 6 1.64 -5.47 -1.79
N PRO A 7 1.39 -4.26 -2.31
CA PRO A 7 0.73 -3.20 -1.54
C PRO A 7 -0.72 -3.53 -1.23
N ALA A 8 -1.42 -4.37 -2.01
CA ALA A 8 -2.75 -4.86 -1.66
C ALA A 8 -2.72 -5.76 -0.43
N ALA A 9 -1.77 -6.69 -0.34
CA ALA A 9 -1.57 -7.52 0.83
C ALA A 9 -1.23 -6.66 2.06
N GLU A 10 -0.34 -5.67 1.91
CA GLU A 10 -0.04 -4.71 2.95
C GLU A 10 -1.29 -3.95 3.40
N ALA A 11 -2.11 -3.44 2.47
CA ALA A 11 -3.34 -2.71 2.76
C ALA A 11 -4.36 -3.55 3.54
N ILE A 12 -4.46 -4.85 3.23
CA ILE A 12 -5.34 -5.79 3.94
C ILE A 12 -4.84 -5.96 5.38
N ILE A 13 -3.54 -6.21 5.56
CA ILE A 13 -2.94 -6.37 6.90
C ILE A 13 -3.13 -5.09 7.73
N THR A 14 -2.83 -3.92 7.18
CA THR A 14 -2.98 -2.64 7.89
C THR A 14 -4.44 -2.32 8.19
N SER A 15 -5.37 -2.75 7.34
CA SER A 15 -6.82 -2.64 7.59
C SER A 15 -7.29 -3.55 8.72
N ILE A 16 -6.77 -4.78 8.81
CA ILE A 16 -7.03 -5.70 9.92
C ILE A 16 -6.47 -5.12 11.22
N ILE A 17 -5.21 -4.68 11.22
CA ILE A 17 -4.57 -4.05 12.40
C ILE A 17 -5.36 -2.82 12.85
N ALA A 18 -5.82 -2.00 11.90
CA ALA A 18 -6.64 -0.83 12.20
C ALA A 18 -7.97 -1.19 12.87
N LYS A 19 -8.61 -2.28 12.45
CA LYS A 19 -9.84 -2.79 13.07
C LYS A 19 -9.60 -3.37 14.47
N VAL A 20 -8.49 -4.08 14.67
CA VAL A 20 -8.18 -4.72 15.97
C VAL A 20 -7.69 -3.70 17.01
N SER A 21 -6.93 -2.69 16.59
CA SER A 21 -6.24 -1.78 17.52
C SER A 21 -7.06 -0.55 17.94
N GLY A 22 -8.29 -0.38 17.42
CA GLY A 22 -9.24 0.65 17.84
C GLY A 22 -8.64 2.06 17.98
N GLU A 23 -8.63 2.61 19.20
CA GLU A 23 -8.10 3.95 19.48
C GLU A 23 -6.60 4.10 19.20
N ARG A 24 -5.80 3.06 19.42
CA ARG A 24 -4.36 3.10 19.07
C ARG A 24 -4.16 3.23 17.57
N ALA A 25 -4.99 2.59 16.74
CA ALA A 25 -4.91 2.78 15.29
C ALA A 25 -5.19 4.22 14.86
N ARG A 26 -6.08 4.92 15.59
CA ARG A 26 -6.41 6.32 15.36
C ARG A 26 -5.29 7.26 15.81
N ALA A 27 -4.63 6.95 16.92
CA ALA A 27 -3.46 7.70 17.40
C ALA A 27 -2.31 7.70 16.38
N TRP A 28 -2.09 6.57 15.70
CA TRP A 28 -1.06 6.45 14.66
C TRP A 28 -1.54 6.88 13.27
N LYS A 29 -2.77 7.39 13.13
CA LYS A 29 -3.36 7.78 11.84
C LYS A 29 -3.28 6.66 10.78
N LEU A 30 -3.47 5.40 11.16
CA LEU A 30 -3.43 4.25 10.23
C LEU A 30 -4.46 4.36 9.10
N HIS A 31 -5.55 5.11 9.31
CA HIS A 31 -6.52 5.38 8.25
C HIS A 31 -5.96 6.23 7.09
N TRP A 32 -4.85 6.95 7.28
CA TRP A 32 -4.15 7.64 6.18
C TRP A 32 -3.40 6.64 5.32
N LEU A 33 -2.63 5.76 5.96
CA LEU A 33 -1.90 4.68 5.29
C LEU A 33 -2.86 3.81 4.47
N ASN A 34 -3.98 3.38 5.05
CA ASN A 34 -4.98 2.57 4.34
C ASN A 34 -5.52 3.27 3.09
N ARG A 35 -5.80 4.58 3.15
CA ARG A 35 -6.30 5.33 1.98
C ARG A 35 -5.23 5.47 0.89
N MET A 36 -3.98 5.68 1.28
CA MET A 36 -2.85 5.76 0.35
C MET A 36 -2.61 4.42 -0.36
N LEU A 37 -2.59 3.32 0.40
CA LEU A 37 -2.37 1.98 -0.14
C LEU A 37 -3.54 1.54 -1.03
N TRP A 38 -4.79 1.62 -0.56
CA TRP A 38 -5.95 1.23 -1.36
C TRP A 38 -6.15 2.11 -2.60
N GLY A 39 -5.82 3.40 -2.53
CA GLY A 39 -5.84 4.30 -3.68
C GLY A 39 -4.86 3.87 -4.77
N GLY A 40 -3.60 3.61 -4.40
CA GLY A 40 -2.58 3.13 -5.35
C GLY A 40 -2.89 1.74 -5.91
N VAL A 41 -3.35 0.83 -5.06
CA VAL A 41 -3.76 -0.53 -5.45
C VAL A 41 -4.88 -0.51 -6.48
N LEU A 42 -5.91 0.33 -6.27
CA LEU A 42 -7.04 0.42 -7.20
C LEU A 42 -6.59 0.94 -8.57
N LEU A 43 -5.76 1.98 -8.60
CA LEU A 43 -5.25 2.56 -9.85
C LEU A 43 -4.37 1.57 -10.62
N LEU A 44 -3.45 0.89 -9.93
CA LEU A 44 -2.57 -0.11 -10.55
C LEU A 44 -3.32 -1.37 -10.98
N ALA A 45 -4.35 -1.78 -10.24
CA ALA A 45 -5.18 -2.91 -10.63
C ALA A 45 -5.89 -2.61 -11.95
N ILE A 46 -6.42 -1.39 -12.13
CA ILE A 46 -7.02 -0.96 -13.41
C ILE A 46 -5.97 -0.95 -14.52
N GLU A 47 -4.77 -0.42 -14.25
CA GLU A 47 -3.67 -0.41 -15.21
C GLU A 47 -3.30 -1.83 -15.68
N HIS A 48 -3.18 -2.78 -14.74
CA HIS A 48 -2.82 -4.16 -15.06
C HIS A 48 -3.94 -4.95 -15.76
N ILE A 49 -5.20 -4.63 -15.47
CA ILE A 49 -6.35 -5.13 -16.25
C ILE A 49 -6.30 -4.58 -17.67
N TRP A 50 -6.01 -3.29 -17.83
CA TRP A 50 -5.93 -2.63 -19.13
C TRP A 50 -4.78 -3.17 -19.99
N HIS A 51 -3.62 -3.49 -19.39
CA HIS A 51 -2.49 -4.10 -20.07
C HIS A 51 -2.67 -5.60 -20.37
N GLY A 52 -3.79 -6.21 -19.94
CA GLY A 52 -4.08 -7.63 -20.18
C GLY A 52 -3.25 -8.58 -19.33
N GLU A 53 -2.61 -8.09 -18.27
CA GLU A 53 -1.90 -8.94 -17.33
C GLU A 53 -2.83 -9.61 -16.31
N VAL A 54 -3.95 -8.96 -16.00
CA VAL A 54 -5.01 -9.46 -15.11
C VAL A 54 -6.27 -9.67 -15.91
N VAL A 55 -6.77 -10.91 -15.91
CA VAL A 55 -8.00 -11.31 -16.58
C VAL A 55 -9.00 -11.92 -15.59
N PRO A 56 -10.32 -11.75 -15.78
CA PRO A 56 -11.33 -12.29 -14.85
C PRO A 56 -11.59 -13.79 -15.01
N TRP A 57 -10.94 -14.46 -15.97
CA TRP A 57 -11.00 -15.91 -16.17
C TRP A 57 -9.67 -16.56 -15.76
N PRO A 58 -9.68 -17.84 -15.33
CA PRO A 58 -8.45 -18.56 -15.02
C PRO A 58 -7.59 -18.79 -16.29
N PRO A 59 -6.24 -18.71 -16.22
CA PRO A 59 -5.43 -18.29 -15.07
C PRO A 59 -5.39 -16.75 -14.94
N PHE A 60 -5.91 -16.22 -13.83
CA PHE A 60 -6.16 -14.78 -13.61
C PHE A 60 -4.96 -13.86 -13.87
N LEU A 61 -3.74 -14.37 -13.69
CA LEU A 61 -2.50 -13.71 -14.10
C LEU A 61 -1.98 -14.44 -15.34
N THR A 62 -1.92 -13.73 -16.47
CA THR A 62 -1.52 -14.32 -17.76
C THR A 62 -0.11 -14.90 -17.74
N ALA A 63 0.79 -14.33 -16.92
CA ALA A 63 2.15 -14.81 -16.69
C ALA A 63 2.24 -16.19 -16.00
N MET A 64 1.14 -16.76 -15.47
CA MET A 64 1.13 -18.12 -14.92
C MET A 64 1.12 -19.23 -15.98
N GLN A 65 0.89 -18.89 -17.26
CA GLN A 65 0.81 -19.90 -18.32
C GLN A 65 2.16 -20.57 -18.61
N ASN A 66 3.27 -19.87 -18.35
CA ASN A 66 4.62 -20.38 -18.56
C ASN A 66 5.45 -20.31 -17.27
N PRO A 67 6.22 -21.37 -16.93
CA PRO A 67 7.06 -21.36 -15.74
C PRO A 67 8.22 -20.35 -15.79
N ALA A 68 8.68 -20.00 -17.00
CA ALA A 68 9.69 -18.95 -17.18
C ALA A 68 9.14 -17.56 -16.84
N ASP A 69 7.95 -17.23 -17.34
CA ASP A 69 7.29 -15.94 -17.10
C ASP A 69 6.81 -15.80 -15.65
N PHE A 70 6.46 -16.92 -15.00
CA PHE A 70 6.10 -16.97 -13.59
C PHE A 70 7.26 -16.53 -12.67
N ALA A 71 8.48 -17.00 -12.95
CA ALA A 71 9.66 -16.63 -12.17
C ALA A 71 10.01 -15.15 -12.31
N VAL A 72 9.85 -14.59 -13.51
CA VAL A 72 10.05 -13.16 -13.78
C VAL A 72 8.97 -12.33 -13.06
N MET A 73 7.70 -12.72 -13.16
CA MET A 73 6.60 -12.07 -12.44
C MET A 73 6.87 -12.01 -10.93
N LEU A 74 7.32 -13.11 -10.32
CA LEU A 74 7.65 -13.14 -8.89
C LEU A 74 8.81 -12.21 -8.52
N HIS A 75 9.84 -12.15 -9.37
CA HIS A 75 10.98 -11.26 -9.13
C HIS A 75 10.53 -9.79 -9.09
N GLU A 76 9.72 -9.41 -10.08
CA GLU A 76 9.20 -8.06 -10.25
C GLU A 76 8.20 -7.67 -9.16
N MET A 77 7.37 -8.61 -8.71
CA MET A 77 6.53 -8.42 -7.52
C MET A 77 7.38 -8.11 -6.29
N LYS A 78 8.47 -8.86 -6.07
CA LYS A 78 9.34 -8.67 -4.91
C LYS A 78 10.11 -7.33 -4.98
N THR A 79 10.66 -6.99 -6.14
CA THR A 79 11.51 -5.80 -6.29
C THR A 79 10.66 -4.55 -6.43
N ILE A 80 9.78 -4.48 -7.43
CA ILE A 80 8.98 -3.30 -7.74
C ILE A 80 7.82 -3.15 -6.76
N GLY A 81 7.04 -4.23 -6.56
CA GLY A 81 5.94 -4.21 -5.59
C GLY A 81 6.43 -3.94 -4.16
N GLY A 82 7.55 -4.57 -3.77
CA GLY A 82 8.19 -4.33 -2.48
C GLY A 82 8.74 -2.91 -2.32
N ALA A 83 9.45 -2.38 -3.31
CA ALA A 83 9.96 -1.01 -3.28
C ALA A 83 8.82 0.01 -3.17
N MET A 84 7.74 -0.19 -3.92
CA MET A 84 6.56 0.68 -3.87
C MET A 84 5.91 0.69 -2.49
N SER A 85 5.70 -0.49 -1.89
CA SER A 85 5.21 -0.63 -0.52
C SER A 85 6.06 0.16 0.45
N ILE A 86 7.39 -0.07 0.46
CA ILE A 86 8.33 0.62 1.35
C ILE A 86 8.23 2.15 1.21
N VAL A 87 8.18 2.65 -0.03
CA VAL A 87 8.09 4.09 -0.28
C VAL A 87 6.78 4.67 0.27
N ILE A 88 5.65 3.99 0.08
CA ILE A 88 4.35 4.45 0.61
C ILE A 88 4.35 4.44 2.13
N THR A 89 4.87 3.39 2.78
CA THR A 89 4.96 3.31 4.24
C THR A 89 5.87 4.40 4.81
N LEU A 90 7.02 4.66 4.19
CA LEU A 90 7.95 5.72 4.61
C LEU A 90 7.33 7.10 4.45
N PHE A 91 6.65 7.36 3.34
CA PHE A 91 5.99 8.63 3.10
C PHE A 91 4.85 8.87 4.11
N TRP A 92 4.06 7.83 4.41
CA TRP A 92 3.08 7.91 5.49
C TRP A 92 3.72 8.21 6.84
N ALA A 93 4.81 7.52 7.20
CA ALA A 93 5.51 7.75 8.47
C ALA A 93 6.02 9.20 8.57
N LEU A 94 6.55 9.75 7.48
CA LEU A 94 6.95 11.15 7.38
C LEU A 94 5.77 12.10 7.59
N LEU A 95 4.63 11.86 6.92
CA LEU A 95 3.42 12.68 7.08
C LEU A 95 2.88 12.66 8.52
N VAL A 96 2.89 11.49 9.16
CA VAL A 96 2.48 11.36 10.57
C VAL A 96 3.44 12.15 11.47
N ALA A 97 4.75 12.01 11.28
CA ALA A 97 5.75 12.73 12.06
C ALA A 97 5.62 14.25 11.91
N LEU A 98 5.47 14.75 10.68
CA LEU A 98 5.26 16.17 10.40
C LEU A 98 3.97 16.67 11.03
N SER A 99 2.86 15.93 10.88
CA SER A 99 1.58 16.32 11.47
C SER A 99 1.64 16.40 12.99
N SER A 100 2.30 15.44 13.66
CA SER A 100 2.47 15.48 15.11
C SER A 100 3.36 16.64 15.56
N ARG A 101 4.44 16.95 14.82
CA ARG A 101 5.31 18.09 15.14
C ARG A 101 4.58 19.43 15.01
N VAL A 102 3.79 19.62 13.94
CA VAL A 102 3.00 20.85 13.74
C VAL A 102 1.98 21.03 14.85
N LEU A 103 1.24 19.97 15.21
CA LEU A 103 0.30 19.98 16.33
C LEU A 103 0.97 20.41 17.65
N HIS A 104 2.19 19.93 17.93
CA HIS A 104 2.92 20.32 19.13
C HIS A 104 3.41 21.78 19.12
N LEU A 105 3.68 22.35 17.94
CA LEU A 105 4.07 23.76 17.82
C LEU A 105 2.88 24.68 18.05
N GLU A 106 1.72 24.36 17.47
CA GLU A 106 0.48 25.15 17.65
C GLU A 106 0.04 25.19 19.12
N VAL A 107 0.07 24.05 19.81
CA VAL A 107 -0.29 23.99 21.24
C VAL A 107 0.64 24.82 22.11
N ARG A 108 1.94 24.84 21.81
CA ARG A 108 2.91 25.68 22.55
C ARG A 108 2.69 27.17 22.30
N ALA A 109 2.43 27.56 21.05
CA ALA A 109 2.18 28.95 20.68
C ALA A 109 0.89 29.54 21.28
N GLN A 110 -0.07 28.70 21.69
CA GLN A 110 -1.29 29.12 22.39
C GLN A 110 -1.15 29.17 23.91
N ALA A 111 -0.07 28.59 24.46
CA ALA A 111 0.18 28.52 25.90
C ALA A 111 1.07 29.67 26.42
N ASP A 112 1.69 30.42 25.51
CA ASP A 112 2.47 31.64 25.75
C ASP A 112 1.60 32.90 25.50
#